data_AF-A0A9D1DAH0-F1
#
_entry.id   AF-A0A9D1DAH0-F1
#
_cell.length_a   1.000
_cell.length_b   1.000
_cell.length_c   1.000
_cell.angle_alpha   90.00
_cell.angle_beta   90.00
_cell.angle_gamma   90.00
#
_symmetry.space_group_name_H-M   'P 1'
#
loop_
_entity.id
_entity.type
_entity.pdbx_description
1 polymer ?
#
loop_
_entity_poly.entity_id
_entity_poly.type
_entity_poly.pdbx_seq_one_letter_code
_entity_poly.pdbx_strand_id
1 'polypeptide(L)'
;MNHENNIKCIASDLDGTLLPPTKIMPAEIFPLIDEMDRRGITFTPASGRQLPNLKELFAPRLGKIAIIAENGGLCWFEGRIIYCDPTPADDILYALDIIKREEGLYPLCSGVDCAYYDSDDEQFIEVLNRSYSSAKRVDDLEKAVKNNTILKISVWDKLPAAEHAAGALIPKIKGLRTKVSGYDWLDVCTESANKGEALKALLNKLGADREQCVAFGDHMNDLEMLEASGQAYVTANGFAELKKLIPNIIPSNAEFGVIKKIKELL
;
A
#
# COMPACT_ATOMS: atom_id res chain seq x y z
N MET A 1 12.60 22.45 -28.47
CA MET A 1 12.95 21.06 -28.13
C MET A 1 11.69 20.44 -27.59
N ASN A 2 11.16 19.41 -28.26
CA ASN A 2 9.88 18.81 -27.89
C ASN A 2 10.00 18.17 -26.51
N HIS A 3 9.20 18.64 -25.55
CA HIS A 3 9.00 18.00 -24.25
C HIS A 3 8.16 16.72 -24.41
N GLU A 4 8.61 15.78 -25.25
CA GLU A 4 8.15 14.40 -25.12
C GLU A 4 8.68 13.90 -23.77
N ASN A 5 7.74 13.72 -22.83
CA ASN A 5 7.97 13.60 -21.40
C ASN A 5 9.05 12.55 -21.08
N ASN A 6 10.17 13.00 -20.51
CA ASN A 6 11.26 12.15 -20.02
C ASN A 6 10.84 11.43 -18.71
N ILE A 7 9.78 10.62 -18.78
CA ILE A 7 9.26 9.82 -17.67
C ILE A 7 10.31 8.76 -17.31
N LYS A 8 10.54 8.58 -16.01
CA LYS A 8 11.40 7.56 -15.43
C LYS A 8 10.66 6.63 -14.46
N CYS A 9 9.55 7.10 -13.90
CA CYS A 9 8.74 6.32 -12.98
C CYS A 9 7.25 6.54 -13.24
N ILE A 10 6.48 5.46 -13.23
CA ILE A 10 5.02 5.50 -13.17
C ILE A 10 4.58 4.73 -11.93
N ALA A 11 4.10 5.44 -10.92
CA ALA A 11 3.58 4.87 -9.69
C ALA A 11 2.05 4.79 -9.73
N SER A 12 1.46 3.71 -9.21
CA SER A 12 0.01 3.56 -9.17
C SER A 12 -0.44 2.85 -7.92
N ASP A 13 -1.45 3.40 -7.25
CA ASP A 13 -2.25 2.59 -6.33
C ASP A 13 -2.97 1.44 -7.08
N LEU A 14 -3.36 0.41 -6.32
CA LEU A 14 -4.06 -0.76 -6.82
C LEU A 14 -5.56 -0.70 -6.58
N ASP A 15 -6.00 -0.81 -5.33
CA ASP A 15 -7.40 -1.05 -4.97
C ASP A 15 -8.22 0.24 -5.07
N GLY A 16 -9.02 0.37 -6.15
CA GLY A 16 -9.75 1.62 -6.44
C GLY A 16 -9.08 2.47 -7.52
N THR A 17 -7.87 2.10 -7.92
CA THR A 17 -7.06 2.82 -8.92
C THR A 17 -6.76 1.96 -10.14
N LEU A 18 -5.77 1.05 -10.08
CA LEU A 18 -5.43 0.16 -11.19
C LEU A 18 -6.38 -1.04 -11.28
N LEU A 19 -6.77 -1.60 -10.14
CA LEU A 19 -7.64 -2.76 -10.07
C LEU A 19 -9.10 -2.31 -10.24
N PRO A 20 -9.85 -2.94 -11.16
CA PRO A 20 -11.28 -2.71 -11.29
C PRO A 20 -12.03 -3.23 -10.04
N PRO A 21 -13.33 -2.92 -9.88
CA PRO A 21 -14.12 -3.40 -8.74
C PRO A 21 -14.13 -4.93 -8.56
N THR A 22 -13.90 -5.70 -9.63
CA THR A 22 -13.75 -7.16 -9.56
C THR A 22 -12.47 -7.62 -8.85
N LYS A 23 -11.52 -6.71 -8.60
CA LYS A 23 -10.17 -6.95 -8.05
C LYS A 23 -9.29 -7.89 -8.87
N ILE A 24 -9.70 -8.22 -10.09
CA ILE A 24 -8.92 -9.02 -11.03
C ILE A 24 -7.97 -8.08 -11.79
N MET A 25 -6.67 -8.39 -11.79
CA MET A 25 -5.65 -7.60 -12.49
C MET A 25 -5.97 -7.50 -13.98
N PRO A 26 -6.05 -6.29 -14.58
CA PRO A 26 -6.19 -6.13 -16.03
C PRO A 26 -4.99 -6.73 -16.75
N ALA A 27 -5.19 -7.68 -17.64
CA ALA A 27 -4.10 -8.37 -18.33
C ALA A 27 -3.24 -7.41 -19.17
N GLU A 28 -3.81 -6.29 -19.61
CA GLU A 28 -3.15 -5.24 -20.37
C GLU A 28 -2.02 -4.53 -19.62
N ILE A 29 -1.98 -4.58 -18.28
CA ILE A 29 -0.87 -3.93 -17.55
C ILE A 29 0.46 -4.59 -17.85
N PHE A 30 0.49 -5.92 -18.03
CA PHE A 30 1.73 -6.67 -18.18
C PHE A 30 2.51 -6.31 -19.45
N PRO A 31 1.93 -6.27 -20.67
CA PRO A 31 2.65 -5.79 -21.84
C PRO A 31 3.02 -4.31 -21.73
N LEU A 32 2.27 -3.49 -20.97
CA LEU A 32 2.66 -2.10 -20.72
C LEU A 32 3.88 -2.00 -19.79
N ILE A 33 3.99 -2.86 -18.77
CA ILE A 33 5.20 -3.00 -17.95
C ILE A 33 6.40 -3.37 -18.82
N ASP A 34 6.22 -4.32 -19.75
CA ASP A 34 7.28 -4.75 -20.65
C ASP A 34 7.71 -3.62 -21.63
N GLU A 35 6.79 -2.76 -22.07
CA GLU A 35 7.10 -1.57 -22.86
C GLU A 35 7.80 -0.48 -22.03
N MET A 36 7.29 -0.20 -20.83
CA MET A 36 7.89 0.77 -19.89
C MET A 36 9.35 0.41 -19.59
N ASP A 37 9.62 -0.85 -19.25
CA ASP A 37 10.95 -1.38 -18.99
C ASP A 37 11.90 -1.16 -20.19
N ARG A 38 11.45 -1.47 -21.42
CA ARG A 38 12.23 -1.21 -22.65
C ARG A 38 12.60 0.25 -22.86
N ARG A 39 11.81 1.18 -22.32
CA ARG A 39 12.03 2.63 -22.39
C ARG A 39 12.79 3.18 -21.17
N GLY A 40 13.15 2.33 -20.21
CA GLY A 40 13.76 2.75 -18.95
C GLY A 40 12.80 3.48 -18.03
N ILE A 41 11.51 3.17 -18.11
CA ILE A 41 10.45 3.64 -17.20
C ILE A 41 10.17 2.53 -16.19
N THR A 42 10.34 2.82 -14.91
CA THR A 42 10.04 1.87 -13.83
C THR A 42 8.57 1.97 -13.45
N PHE A 43 7.80 0.91 -13.68
CA PHE A 43 6.45 0.80 -13.14
C PHE A 43 6.51 0.45 -11.65
N THR A 44 5.68 1.11 -10.85
CA THR A 44 5.73 1.02 -9.38
C THR A 44 4.32 0.87 -8.79
N PRO A 45 3.78 -0.35 -8.62
CA PRO A 45 2.62 -0.55 -7.75
C PRO A 45 2.90 -0.05 -6.33
N ALA A 46 2.01 0.79 -5.80
CA ALA A 46 2.11 1.39 -4.48
C ALA A 46 0.84 1.13 -3.67
N SER A 47 0.85 0.18 -2.74
CA SER A 47 -0.36 -0.34 -2.10
C SER A 47 -0.22 -0.52 -0.59
N GLY A 48 -1.35 -0.60 0.10
CA GLY A 48 -1.45 -1.03 1.50
C GLY A 48 -1.22 -2.54 1.70
N ARG A 49 -1.19 -3.32 0.62
CA ARG A 49 -0.96 -4.77 0.60
C ARG A 49 0.47 -5.12 0.99
N GLN A 50 0.65 -6.38 1.41
CA GLN A 50 1.97 -6.91 1.74
C GLN A 50 2.86 -7.09 0.54
N LEU A 51 4.17 -7.00 0.76
CA LEU A 51 5.18 -7.25 -0.27
C LEU A 51 5.06 -8.66 -0.90
N PRO A 52 4.85 -9.76 -0.15
CA PRO A 52 4.61 -11.09 -0.75
C PRO A 52 3.42 -11.11 -1.72
N ASN A 53 2.28 -10.51 -1.33
CA ASN A 53 1.10 -10.46 -2.19
C ASN A 53 1.38 -9.69 -3.49
N LEU A 54 2.08 -8.56 -3.40
CA LEU A 54 2.46 -7.76 -4.57
C LEU A 54 3.47 -8.50 -5.46
N LYS A 55 4.43 -9.22 -4.86
CA LYS A 55 5.38 -10.06 -5.62
C LYS A 55 4.66 -11.17 -6.39
N GLU A 56 3.69 -11.85 -5.79
CA GLU A 56 2.88 -12.86 -6.48
C GLU A 56 2.06 -12.25 -7.61
N LEU A 57 1.41 -11.11 -7.36
CA LEU A 57 0.53 -10.44 -8.32
C LEU A 57 1.26 -9.99 -9.59
N PHE A 58 2.53 -9.59 -9.46
CA PHE A 58 3.33 -9.07 -10.57
C PHE A 58 4.36 -10.07 -11.12
N ALA A 59 4.44 -11.29 -10.58
CA ALA A 59 5.29 -12.33 -11.15
C ALA A 59 4.90 -12.65 -12.61
N PRO A 60 5.86 -12.93 -13.51
CA PRO A 60 7.31 -12.96 -13.33
C PRO A 60 8.02 -11.62 -13.62
N ARG A 61 7.32 -10.47 -13.66
CA ARG A 61 7.90 -9.15 -14.04
C ARG A 61 8.63 -8.45 -12.89
N LEU A 62 8.98 -9.16 -11.82
CA LEU A 62 9.62 -8.55 -10.64
C LEU A 62 10.96 -7.85 -10.95
N GLY A 63 11.67 -8.29 -11.99
CA GLY A 63 12.89 -7.62 -12.45
C GLY A 63 12.68 -6.31 -13.21
N LYS A 64 11.43 -5.90 -13.46
CA LYS A 64 11.05 -4.75 -14.32
C LYS A 64 10.29 -3.65 -13.56
N ILE A 65 10.04 -3.87 -12.27
CA ILE A 65 9.20 -3.00 -11.45
C ILE A 65 9.88 -2.68 -10.13
N ALA A 66 9.45 -1.59 -9.51
CA ALA A 66 9.59 -1.38 -8.07
C ALA A 66 8.26 -1.70 -7.37
N ILE A 67 8.26 -1.92 -6.07
CA ILE A 67 7.05 -2.15 -5.28
C ILE A 67 7.10 -1.27 -4.03
N ILE A 68 6.08 -0.45 -3.83
CA ILE A 68 5.84 0.23 -2.56
C ILE A 68 4.73 -0.55 -1.85
N ALA A 69 5.04 -1.13 -0.70
CA ALA A 69 4.12 -1.98 0.06
C ALA A 69 3.77 -1.36 1.41
N GLU A 70 2.78 -1.93 2.09
CA GLU A 70 2.43 -1.57 3.47
C GLU A 70 2.18 -0.06 3.66
N ASN A 71 1.47 0.56 2.70
CA ASN A 71 1.16 2.00 2.66
C ASN A 71 2.40 2.90 2.68
N GLY A 72 3.53 2.42 2.15
CA GLY A 72 4.79 3.15 2.14
C GLY A 72 5.73 2.76 3.28
N GLY A 73 5.38 1.77 4.10
CA GLY A 73 6.29 1.23 5.11
C GLY A 73 7.56 0.60 4.51
N LEU A 74 7.53 0.19 3.23
CA LEU A 74 8.75 -0.19 2.52
C LEU A 74 8.69 0.10 1.02
N CYS A 75 9.88 0.17 0.40
CA CYS A 75 10.05 0.09 -1.05
C CYS A 75 11.03 -1.03 -1.40
N TRP A 76 10.63 -1.90 -2.32
CA TRP A 76 11.42 -2.98 -2.89
C TRP A 76 11.75 -2.68 -4.35
N PHE A 77 13.01 -2.87 -4.74
CA PHE A 77 13.49 -2.69 -6.11
C PHE A 77 14.72 -3.57 -6.36
N GLU A 78 14.79 -4.21 -7.53
CA GLU A 78 15.90 -5.07 -7.96
C GLU A 78 16.31 -6.14 -6.93
N GLY A 79 15.33 -6.81 -6.33
CA GLY A 79 15.59 -7.88 -5.35
C GLY A 79 15.91 -7.41 -3.94
N ARG A 80 15.90 -6.10 -3.67
CA ARG A 80 16.30 -5.54 -2.37
C ARG A 80 15.26 -4.57 -1.83
N ILE A 81 15.26 -4.40 -0.51
CA ILE A 81 14.51 -3.33 0.16
C ILE A 81 15.41 -2.10 0.11
N ILE A 82 14.95 -1.05 -0.57
CA ILE A 82 15.70 0.22 -0.72
C ILE A 82 15.21 1.30 0.24
N TYR A 83 14.02 1.11 0.82
CA TYR A 83 13.44 1.97 1.85
C TYR A 83 12.63 1.10 2.82
N CYS A 84 12.71 1.39 4.11
CA CYS A 84 11.95 0.72 5.16
C CYS A 84 11.74 1.70 6.32
N ASP A 85 10.49 1.89 6.72
CA ASP A 85 10.08 2.74 7.83
C ASP A 85 9.25 1.90 8.82
N PRO A 86 9.91 1.08 9.64
CA PRO A 86 9.23 0.20 10.57
C PRO A 86 8.62 0.97 11.73
N THR A 87 7.50 0.47 12.23
CA THR A 87 6.95 0.97 13.50
C THR A 87 7.82 0.41 14.63
N PRO A 88 8.31 1.26 15.56
CA PRO A 88 9.13 0.80 16.68
C PRO A 88 8.45 -0.33 17.46
N ALA A 89 9.25 -1.31 17.92
CA ALA A 89 8.71 -2.48 18.61
C ALA A 89 7.91 -2.08 19.87
N ASP A 90 8.40 -1.09 20.63
CA ASP A 90 7.71 -0.61 21.83
C ASP A 90 6.34 0.02 21.51
N ASP A 91 6.24 0.73 20.38
CA ASP A 91 4.98 1.32 19.91
C ASP A 91 3.99 0.24 19.45
N ILE A 92 4.48 -0.80 18.75
CA ILE A 92 3.67 -1.96 18.38
C ILE A 92 3.16 -2.68 19.64
N LEU A 93 4.02 -2.91 20.63
CA LEU A 93 3.64 -3.59 21.87
C LEU A 93 2.62 -2.76 22.67
N TYR A 94 2.82 -1.43 22.73
CA TYR A 94 1.87 -0.49 23.31
C TYR A 94 0.49 -0.56 22.63
N ALA A 95 0.44 -0.54 21.29
CA ALA A 95 -0.81 -0.65 20.55
C ALA A 95 -1.46 -2.04 20.72
N LEU A 96 -0.67 -3.12 20.73
CA LEU A 96 -1.16 -4.48 20.95
C LEU A 96 -1.83 -4.65 22.31
N ASP A 97 -1.26 -4.10 23.39
CA ASP A 97 -1.86 -4.15 24.73
C ASP A 97 -3.25 -3.47 24.75
N ILE A 98 -3.43 -2.37 24.02
CA ILE A 98 -4.73 -1.70 23.88
C ILE A 98 -5.69 -2.56 23.05
N ILE A 99 -5.26 -3.04 21.89
CA ILE A 99 -6.10 -3.82 20.96
C ILE A 99 -6.62 -5.10 21.62
N LYS A 100 -5.75 -5.82 22.34
CA LYS A 100 -6.11 -7.10 22.98
C LYS A 100 -7.12 -6.97 24.13
N ARG A 101 -7.41 -5.76 24.60
CA ARG A 101 -8.43 -5.49 25.62
C ARG A 101 -9.83 -5.29 25.05
N GLU A 102 -9.93 -5.08 23.74
CA GLU A 102 -11.21 -4.91 23.05
C GLU A 102 -11.69 -6.27 22.52
N GLU A 103 -12.92 -6.65 22.85
CA GLU A 103 -13.52 -7.88 22.34
C GLU A 103 -13.80 -7.78 20.84
N GLY A 104 -13.57 -8.86 20.09
CA GLY A 104 -13.88 -8.90 18.66
C GLY A 104 -12.86 -8.25 17.74
N LEU A 105 -11.72 -7.77 18.29
CA LEU A 105 -10.59 -7.26 17.52
C LEU A 105 -9.44 -8.28 17.47
N TYR A 106 -8.89 -8.47 16.27
CA TYR A 106 -7.89 -9.50 15.99
C TYR A 106 -6.66 -8.88 15.34
N PRO A 107 -5.56 -8.67 16.08
CA PRO A 107 -4.37 -8.04 15.54
C PRO A 107 -3.56 -8.98 14.65
N LEU A 108 -3.07 -8.43 13.54
CA LEU A 108 -2.12 -9.06 12.63
C LEU A 108 -0.91 -8.13 12.47
N CYS A 109 0.26 -8.53 12.96
CA CYS A 109 1.48 -7.74 12.85
C CYS A 109 2.16 -8.00 11.50
N SER A 110 2.06 -7.05 10.57
CA SER A 110 2.67 -7.17 9.24
C SER A 110 4.14 -6.83 9.28
N GLY A 111 4.99 -7.83 9.06
CA GLY A 111 6.41 -7.65 8.81
C GLY A 111 6.74 -7.55 7.32
N VAL A 112 8.03 -7.51 7.00
CA VAL A 112 8.54 -7.34 5.63
C VAL A 112 8.12 -8.46 4.68
N ASP A 113 8.28 -9.73 5.07
CA ASP A 113 7.99 -10.90 4.22
C ASP A 113 6.90 -11.81 4.79
N CYS A 114 6.41 -11.53 6.00
CA CYS A 114 5.42 -12.34 6.69
C CYS A 114 4.63 -11.49 7.69
N ALA A 115 3.33 -11.77 7.82
CA ALA A 115 2.54 -11.29 8.93
C ALA A 115 2.43 -12.32 10.05
N TYR A 116 2.30 -11.86 11.29
CA TYR A 116 2.23 -12.69 12.49
C TYR A 116 0.94 -12.45 13.26
N TYR A 117 0.31 -13.52 13.73
CA TYR A 117 -0.90 -13.49 14.55
C TYR A 117 -0.88 -14.62 15.58
N ASP A 118 -1.65 -14.49 16.66
CA ASP A 118 -1.74 -15.47 17.75
C ASP A 118 -3.16 -16.01 18.01
N SER A 119 -4.16 -15.56 17.25
CA SER A 119 -5.55 -15.99 17.40
C SER A 119 -5.86 -17.35 16.75
N ASP A 120 -6.78 -18.08 17.38
CA ASP A 120 -7.41 -19.32 16.87
C ASP A 120 -8.83 -19.09 16.32
N ASP A 121 -9.29 -17.84 16.23
CA ASP A 121 -10.63 -17.54 15.76
C ASP A 121 -10.81 -17.92 14.28
N GLU A 122 -11.74 -18.83 14.01
CA GLU A 122 -11.94 -19.41 12.68
C GLU A 122 -12.36 -18.37 11.64
N GLN A 123 -13.16 -17.37 12.03
CA GLN A 123 -13.62 -16.32 11.10
C GLN A 123 -12.45 -15.41 10.73
N PHE A 124 -11.65 -15.00 11.72
CA PHE A 124 -10.43 -14.23 11.46
C PHE A 124 -9.47 -15.00 10.53
N ILE A 125 -9.24 -16.28 10.79
CA ILE A 125 -8.35 -17.12 9.97
C ILE A 125 -8.89 -17.25 8.54
N GLU A 126 -10.21 -17.40 8.36
CA GLU A 126 -10.82 -17.44 7.03
C GLU A 126 -10.61 -16.14 6.24
N VAL A 127 -10.82 -14.98 6.87
CA VAL A 127 -10.60 -13.67 6.23
C VAL A 127 -9.11 -13.45 5.94
N LEU A 128 -8.23 -13.84 6.87
CA LEU A 128 -6.78 -13.79 6.72
C LEU A 128 -6.32 -14.57 5.48
N ASN A 129 -6.74 -15.83 5.34
CA ASN A 129 -6.36 -16.70 4.22
C ASN A 129 -6.83 -16.19 2.85
N ARG A 130 -7.86 -15.33 2.81
CA ARG A 130 -8.34 -14.69 1.58
C ARG A 130 -7.58 -13.42 1.23
N SER A 131 -6.97 -12.77 2.23
CA SER A 131 -6.43 -11.41 2.10
C SER A 131 -4.90 -11.35 2.15
N TYR A 132 -4.25 -12.38 2.71
CA TYR A 132 -2.81 -12.43 2.95
C TYR A 132 -2.18 -13.65 2.28
N SER A 133 -1.14 -13.41 1.49
CA SER A 133 -0.36 -14.49 0.85
C SER A 133 0.68 -15.11 1.80
N SER A 134 1.12 -14.36 2.82
CA SER A 134 2.15 -14.80 3.78
C SER A 134 1.79 -14.37 5.19
N ALA A 135 1.28 -15.33 5.96
CA ALA A 135 0.97 -15.16 7.37
C ALA A 135 1.37 -16.42 8.16
N LYS A 136 1.80 -16.21 9.40
CA LYS A 136 2.22 -17.28 10.30
C LYS A 136 1.59 -17.10 11.68
N ARG A 137 0.88 -18.13 12.12
CA ARG A 137 0.44 -18.24 13.52
C ARG A 137 1.65 -18.43 14.43
N VAL A 138 1.68 -17.72 15.54
CA VAL A 138 2.71 -17.81 16.58
C VAL A 138 2.05 -17.99 17.95
N ASP A 139 2.77 -18.60 18.89
CA ASP A 139 2.26 -18.78 20.25
C ASP A 139 2.39 -17.51 21.10
N ASP A 140 3.30 -16.62 20.73
CA ASP A 140 3.58 -15.35 21.42
C ASP A 140 3.83 -14.25 20.38
N LEU A 141 2.81 -13.42 20.17
CA LEU A 141 2.87 -12.31 19.22
C LEU A 141 3.86 -11.23 19.65
N GLU A 142 4.01 -10.95 20.94
CA GLU A 142 4.97 -9.96 21.43
C GLU A 142 6.41 -10.40 21.17
N LYS A 143 6.70 -11.69 21.36
CA LYS A 143 7.99 -12.27 21.00
C LYS A 143 8.21 -12.22 19.49
N ALA A 144 7.19 -12.42 18.67
CA ALA A 144 7.32 -12.25 17.23
C ALA A 144 7.66 -10.80 16.86
N VAL A 145 7.00 -9.81 17.46
CA VAL A 145 7.29 -8.38 17.28
C VAL A 145 8.75 -8.05 17.65
N LYS A 146 9.25 -8.54 18.79
CA LYS A 146 10.63 -8.27 19.23
C LYS A 146 11.70 -8.89 18.31
N ASN A 147 11.37 -9.97 17.62
CA ASN A 147 12.31 -10.73 16.78
C ASN A 147 12.24 -10.37 15.29
N ASN A 148 11.31 -9.50 14.88
CA ASN A 148 11.07 -9.19 13.48
C ASN A 148 10.90 -7.69 13.27
N THR A 149 11.19 -7.22 12.07
CA THR A 149 10.81 -5.88 11.64
C THR A 149 9.32 -5.84 11.33
N ILE A 150 8.57 -5.06 12.11
CA ILE A 150 7.12 -4.86 11.92
C ILE A 150 6.87 -3.48 11.34
N LEU A 151 6.02 -3.42 10.33
CA LEU A 151 5.68 -2.19 9.60
C LEU A 151 4.38 -1.60 10.12
N LYS A 152 3.39 -2.45 10.39
CA LYS A 152 2.07 -2.04 10.91
C LYS A 152 1.37 -3.19 11.63
N ILE A 153 0.32 -2.86 12.37
CA ILE A 153 -0.70 -3.81 12.84
C ILE A 153 -1.93 -3.60 11.96
N SER A 154 -2.39 -4.64 11.27
CA SER A 154 -3.73 -4.67 10.69
C SER A 154 -4.67 -5.35 11.67
N VAL A 155 -5.62 -4.60 12.20
CA VAL A 155 -6.62 -5.10 13.15
C VAL A 155 -7.86 -5.48 12.36
N TRP A 156 -8.19 -6.77 12.34
CA TRP A 156 -9.48 -7.22 11.82
C TRP A 156 -10.54 -7.06 12.90
N ASP A 157 -11.70 -6.57 12.50
CA ASP A 157 -12.85 -6.35 13.36
C ASP A 157 -14.00 -7.24 12.91
N LYS A 158 -14.63 -7.96 13.85
CA LYS A 158 -15.86 -8.72 13.58
C LYS A 158 -17.05 -7.81 13.24
N LEU A 159 -16.97 -6.56 13.66
CA LEU A 159 -17.92 -5.49 13.34
C LEU A 159 -17.32 -4.54 12.29
N PRO A 160 -18.10 -3.61 11.73
CA PRO A 160 -17.56 -2.61 10.82
C PRO A 160 -16.46 -1.80 11.52
N ALA A 161 -15.24 -1.85 11.01
CA ALA A 161 -14.07 -1.25 11.65
C ALA A 161 -14.19 0.27 11.78
N ALA A 162 -14.95 0.92 10.90
CA ALA A 162 -15.25 2.35 10.96
C ALA A 162 -16.10 2.75 12.18
N GLU A 163 -16.90 1.83 12.71
CA GLU A 163 -17.81 2.07 13.83
C GLU A 163 -17.21 1.56 15.15
N HIS A 164 -16.67 0.34 15.14
CA HIS A 164 -16.23 -0.33 16.34
C HIS A 164 -14.72 -0.12 16.62
N ALA A 165 -13.82 -0.73 15.84
CA ALA A 165 -12.37 -0.57 16.02
C ALA A 165 -11.93 0.90 16.04
N ALA A 166 -12.44 1.73 15.12
CA ALA A 166 -12.10 3.15 15.07
C ALA A 166 -12.57 3.89 16.34
N GLY A 167 -13.79 3.63 16.80
CA GLY A 167 -14.32 4.23 18.04
C GLY A 167 -13.56 3.78 19.29
N ALA A 168 -13.13 2.52 19.34
CA ALA A 168 -12.43 1.94 20.47
C ALA A 168 -10.95 2.32 20.54
N LEU A 169 -10.24 2.30 19.39
CA LEU A 169 -8.78 2.38 19.33
C LEU A 169 -8.25 3.80 19.10
N ILE A 170 -8.84 4.58 18.19
CA ILE A 170 -8.33 5.92 17.82
C ILE A 170 -8.24 6.87 19.03
N PRO A 171 -9.21 6.89 19.96
CA PRO A 171 -9.10 7.73 21.15
C PRO A 171 -7.98 7.29 22.11
N LYS A 172 -7.58 6.01 22.08
CA LYS A 172 -6.66 5.38 23.05
C LYS A 172 -5.22 5.29 22.56
N ILE A 173 -5.01 5.00 21.28
CA ILE A 173 -3.68 4.89 20.66
C ILE A 173 -3.18 6.30 20.31
N LYS A 174 -2.09 6.74 20.93
CA LYS A 174 -1.47 8.07 20.72
C LYS A 174 -0.09 7.94 20.10
N GLY A 175 0.29 8.92 19.28
CA GLY A 175 1.60 8.98 18.61
C GLY A 175 1.76 8.00 17.45
N LEU A 176 0.67 7.32 17.06
CA LEU A 176 0.63 6.42 15.91
C LEU A 176 -0.50 6.82 14.98
N ARG A 177 -0.29 6.56 13.70
CA ARG A 177 -1.30 6.74 12.67
C ARG A 177 -2.24 5.54 12.69
N THR A 178 -3.53 5.83 12.81
CA THR A 178 -4.62 4.85 12.75
C THR A 178 -5.50 5.13 11.53
N LYS A 179 -5.76 4.14 10.69
CA LYS A 179 -6.55 4.32 9.47
C LYS A 179 -7.48 3.14 9.22
N VAL A 180 -8.76 3.41 8.97
CA VAL A 180 -9.71 2.41 8.48
C VAL A 180 -9.34 2.02 7.04
N SER A 181 -9.22 0.71 6.80
CA SER A 181 -8.80 0.10 5.54
C SER A 181 -9.87 -0.90 5.08
N GLY A 182 -10.75 -0.50 4.18
CA GLY A 182 -11.89 -1.35 3.79
C GLY A 182 -13.01 -1.36 4.83
N TYR A 183 -13.78 -2.45 4.90
CA TYR A 183 -14.97 -2.52 5.75
C TYR A 183 -14.66 -2.95 7.20
N ASP A 184 -13.74 -3.89 7.33
CA ASP A 184 -13.49 -4.70 8.53
C ASP A 184 -12.05 -4.61 9.04
N TRP A 185 -11.22 -3.70 8.50
CA TRP A 185 -9.84 -3.51 8.97
C TRP A 185 -9.54 -2.09 9.43
N LEU A 186 -8.67 -2.00 10.44
CA LEU A 186 -8.01 -0.78 10.87
C LEU A 186 -6.50 -1.01 10.95
N ASP A 187 -5.73 -0.21 10.22
CA ASP A 187 -4.27 -0.23 10.25
C ASP A 187 -3.74 0.72 11.34
N VAL A 188 -2.73 0.28 12.09
CA VAL A 188 -1.95 1.06 13.06
C VAL A 188 -0.48 1.02 12.67
N CYS A 189 0.15 2.17 12.44
CA CYS A 189 1.56 2.27 12.09
C CYS A 189 2.19 3.58 12.57
N THR A 190 3.51 3.70 12.41
CA THR A 190 4.23 4.97 12.60
C THR A 190 3.61 6.11 11.78
N GLU A 191 3.63 7.33 12.33
CA GLU A 191 3.09 8.51 11.66
C GLU A 191 3.81 8.85 10.35
N SER A 192 5.08 8.46 10.24
CA SER A 192 5.93 8.68 9.07
C SER A 192 5.64 7.75 7.90
N ALA A 193 4.95 6.63 8.12
CA ALA A 193 4.67 5.64 7.08
C ALA A 193 3.66 6.19 6.06
N ASN A 194 4.17 6.66 4.92
CA ASN A 194 3.36 7.13 3.80
C ASN A 194 4.04 6.80 2.46
N LYS A 195 3.22 6.64 1.42
CA LYS A 195 3.67 6.26 0.07
C LYS A 195 4.59 7.30 -0.59
N GLY A 196 4.49 8.57 -0.18
CA GLY A 196 5.29 9.67 -0.71
C GLY A 196 6.77 9.56 -0.37
N GLU A 197 7.12 9.26 0.88
CA GLU A 197 8.52 9.09 1.29
C GLU A 197 9.16 7.86 0.61
N ALA A 198 8.42 6.75 0.51
CA ALA A 198 8.86 5.58 -0.23
C ALA A 198 9.10 5.89 -1.73
N LEU A 199 8.22 6.70 -2.36
CA LEU A 199 8.40 7.13 -3.74
C LEU A 199 9.62 8.04 -3.90
N LYS A 200 9.84 9.00 -2.99
CA LYS A 200 11.04 9.86 -3.01
C LYS A 200 12.33 9.05 -2.91
N ALA A 201 12.36 8.05 -2.02
CA ALA A 201 13.49 7.14 -1.90
C ALA A 201 13.75 6.36 -3.19
N LEU A 202 12.67 5.89 -3.86
CA LEU A 202 12.77 5.25 -5.17
C LEU A 202 13.30 6.20 -6.26
N LEU A 203 12.76 7.42 -6.36
CA LEU A 203 13.20 8.40 -7.36
C LEU A 203 14.68 8.75 -7.20
N ASN A 204 15.15 8.94 -5.96
CA ASN A 204 16.57 9.12 -5.66
C ASN A 204 17.40 7.92 -6.13
N LYS A 205 16.91 6.70 -5.92
CA LYS A 205 17.58 5.47 -6.38
C LYS A 205 17.64 5.35 -7.90
N LEU A 206 16.61 5.84 -8.60
CA LEU A 206 16.54 5.88 -10.06
C LEU A 206 17.33 7.05 -10.68
N GLY A 207 17.83 7.99 -9.86
CA GLY A 207 18.44 9.24 -10.35
C GLY A 207 17.44 10.10 -11.12
N ALA A 208 16.19 10.11 -10.69
CA ALA A 208 15.09 10.82 -11.34
C ALA A 208 14.53 11.91 -10.44
N ASP A 209 14.16 13.04 -11.04
CA ASP A 209 13.44 14.10 -10.36
C ASP A 209 11.93 13.82 -10.33
N ARG A 210 11.19 14.50 -9.45
CA ARG A 210 9.73 14.34 -9.37
C ARG A 210 9.04 14.63 -10.70
N GLU A 211 9.53 15.59 -11.49
CA GLU A 211 9.01 15.98 -12.80
C GLU A 211 9.02 14.81 -13.82
N GLN A 212 9.85 13.80 -13.56
CA GLN A 212 9.98 12.57 -14.34
C GLN A 212 9.11 11.43 -13.79
N CYS A 213 8.24 11.71 -12.82
CA CYS A 213 7.34 10.75 -12.20
C CYS A 213 5.88 11.08 -12.49
N VAL A 214 5.12 10.06 -12.89
CA VAL A 214 3.66 10.10 -12.96
C VAL A 214 3.10 9.24 -11.83
N ALA A 215 2.08 9.70 -11.12
CA ALA A 215 1.41 8.93 -10.07
C ALA A 215 -0.12 8.87 -10.24
N PHE A 216 -0.70 7.73 -9.87
CA PHE A 216 -2.15 7.48 -9.88
C PHE A 216 -2.64 7.06 -8.50
N GLY A 217 -3.79 7.57 -8.08
CA GLY A 217 -4.43 7.21 -6.80
C GLY A 217 -5.92 7.51 -6.79
N ASP A 218 -6.60 7.12 -5.72
CA ASP A 218 -8.03 7.33 -5.54
C ASP A 218 -8.42 7.74 -4.12
N HIS A 219 -7.53 7.59 -3.13
CA HIS A 219 -7.85 7.88 -1.74
C HIS A 219 -6.77 8.74 -1.02
N MET A 220 -7.11 9.28 0.14
CA MET A 220 -6.24 10.21 0.89
C MET A 220 -4.86 9.67 1.29
N ASN A 221 -4.65 8.35 1.36
CA ASN A 221 -3.30 7.78 1.59
C ASN A 221 -2.41 7.82 0.34
N ASP A 222 -2.97 8.20 -0.81
CA ASP A 222 -2.21 8.43 -2.03
C ASP A 222 -1.74 9.88 -2.13
N LEU A 223 -2.30 10.81 -1.34
CA LEU A 223 -2.04 12.24 -1.46
C LEU A 223 -0.54 12.54 -1.44
N GLU A 224 0.19 12.02 -0.44
CA GLU A 224 1.63 12.27 -0.32
C GLU A 224 2.43 11.71 -1.51
N MET A 225 1.99 10.60 -2.12
CA MET A 225 2.58 10.03 -3.34
C MET A 225 2.27 10.89 -4.57
N LEU A 226 1.03 11.36 -4.68
CA LEU A 226 0.59 12.23 -5.77
C LEU A 226 1.35 13.57 -5.73
N GLU A 227 1.50 14.18 -4.56
CA GLU A 227 2.27 15.42 -4.35
C GLU A 227 3.78 15.22 -4.60
N ALA A 228 4.32 14.04 -4.26
CA ALA A 228 5.70 13.69 -4.53
C ALA A 228 5.98 13.47 -6.03
N SER A 229 4.96 13.36 -6.88
CA SER A 229 5.09 13.21 -8.33
C SER A 229 4.95 14.54 -9.08
N GLY A 230 5.54 14.63 -10.27
CA GLY A 230 5.44 15.80 -11.14
C GLY A 230 4.10 15.87 -11.86
N GLN A 231 3.51 14.71 -12.17
CA GLN A 231 2.20 14.59 -12.78
C GLN A 231 1.36 13.59 -11.99
N ALA A 232 0.29 14.07 -11.38
CA ALA A 232 -0.62 13.24 -10.59
C ALA A 232 -1.99 13.16 -11.26
N TYR A 233 -2.63 12.00 -11.18
CA TYR A 233 -3.98 11.75 -11.67
C TYR A 233 -4.82 11.01 -10.64
N VAL A 234 -6.10 11.37 -10.56
CA VAL A 234 -7.07 10.72 -9.67
C VAL A 234 -8.15 10.04 -10.50
N THR A 235 -8.50 8.79 -10.18
CA THR A 235 -9.60 8.09 -10.87
C THR A 235 -10.95 8.73 -10.55
N ALA A 236 -11.91 8.67 -11.48
CA ALA A 236 -13.21 9.32 -11.31
C ALA A 236 -13.99 8.83 -10.07
N ASN A 237 -13.81 7.56 -9.69
CA ASN A 237 -14.36 6.95 -8.48
C ASN A 237 -13.62 7.36 -7.18
N GLY A 238 -12.52 8.10 -7.29
CA GLY A 238 -11.74 8.53 -6.14
C GLY A 238 -12.48 9.48 -5.21
N PHE A 239 -11.97 9.56 -3.99
CA PHE A 239 -12.52 10.30 -2.87
C PHE A 239 -12.65 11.79 -3.20
N ALA A 240 -13.77 12.41 -2.79
CA ALA A 240 -14.11 13.77 -3.20
C ALA A 240 -13.06 14.79 -2.73
N GLU A 241 -12.54 14.63 -1.51
CA GLU A 241 -11.50 15.47 -0.92
C GLU A 241 -10.21 15.38 -1.71
N LEU A 242 -9.81 14.18 -2.14
CA LEU A 242 -8.61 14.00 -2.95
C LEU A 242 -8.74 14.70 -4.31
N LYS A 243 -9.90 14.57 -4.96
CA LYS A 243 -10.18 15.22 -6.25
C LYS A 243 -10.17 16.75 -6.18
N LYS A 244 -10.48 17.33 -5.00
CA LYS A 244 -10.33 18.77 -4.77
C LYS A 244 -8.87 19.20 -4.73
N LEU A 245 -7.99 18.35 -4.19
CA LEU A 245 -6.56 18.62 -4.07
C LEU A 245 -5.79 18.36 -5.37
N ILE A 246 -6.15 17.28 -6.10
CA ILE A 246 -5.53 16.88 -7.36
C ILE A 246 -6.61 16.81 -8.46
N PRO A 247 -6.84 17.90 -9.22
CA PRO A 247 -7.98 18.02 -10.13
C PRO A 247 -7.78 17.38 -11.52
N ASN A 248 -6.70 16.60 -11.70
CA ASN A 248 -6.43 15.88 -12.94
C ASN A 248 -7.16 14.53 -12.95
N ILE A 249 -8.44 14.54 -13.32
CA ILE A 249 -9.30 13.37 -13.22
C ILE A 249 -9.21 12.51 -14.49
N ILE A 250 -9.01 11.20 -14.32
CA ILE A 250 -9.06 10.19 -15.38
C ILE A 250 -10.30 9.30 -15.20
N PRO A 251 -10.69 8.48 -16.19
CA PRO A 251 -11.82 7.56 -16.05
C PRO A 251 -11.69 6.67 -14.80
N SER A 252 -12.81 6.11 -14.35
CA SER A 252 -12.82 5.25 -13.17
C SER A 252 -11.96 3.99 -13.35
N ASN A 253 -11.64 3.34 -12.23
CA ASN A 253 -10.99 2.02 -12.25
C ASN A 253 -11.85 0.97 -12.99
N ALA A 254 -13.18 1.07 -12.93
CA ALA A 254 -14.09 0.22 -13.71
C ALA A 254 -13.98 0.43 -15.23
N GLU A 255 -13.51 1.59 -15.66
CA GLU A 255 -13.30 1.94 -17.07
C GLU A 255 -11.83 1.83 -17.49
N PHE A 256 -10.98 1.24 -16.64
CA PHE A 256 -9.54 1.09 -16.86
C PHE A 256 -8.82 2.42 -17.10
N GLY A 257 -9.18 3.47 -16.36
CA GLY A 257 -8.63 4.81 -16.53
C GLY A 257 -7.10 4.86 -16.49
N VAL A 258 -6.46 4.16 -15.55
CA VAL A 258 -5.00 4.09 -15.43
C VAL A 258 -4.37 3.44 -16.68
N ILE A 259 -4.91 2.33 -17.15
CA ILE A 259 -4.42 1.64 -18.35
C ILE A 259 -4.51 2.54 -19.58
N LYS A 260 -5.65 3.22 -19.76
CA LYS A 260 -5.84 4.19 -20.86
C LYS A 260 -4.81 5.32 -20.75
N LYS A 261 -4.61 5.86 -19.56
CA LYS A 261 -3.67 6.97 -19.37
C LYS A 261 -2.23 6.56 -19.59
N ILE A 262 -1.82 5.38 -19.14
CA ILE A 262 -0.48 4.84 -19.43
C ILE A 262 -0.28 4.69 -20.95
N LYS A 263 -1.27 4.18 -21.68
CA LYS A 263 -1.20 4.09 -23.16
C LYS A 263 -1.09 5.44 -23.88
N GLU A 264 -1.58 6.52 -23.28
CA GLU A 264 -1.41 7.88 -23.83
C GLU A 264 -0.02 8.47 -23.54
N LEU A 265 0.64 8.01 -22.46
CA LEU A 265 1.94 8.49 -22.02
C LEU A 265 3.12 7.76 -22.69
N LEU A 266 2.87 6.56 -23.22
CA LEU A 266 3.81 5.75 -23.99
C LEU A 266 3.56 5.92 -25.49
#